data_AF-A0A6U2B0V5-F1
#
_entry.id   AF-A0A6U2B0V5-F1
#
_cell.length_a   1.000
_cell.length_b   1.000
_cell.length_c   1.000
_cell.angle_alpha   90.00
_cell.angle_beta   90.00
_cell.angle_gamma   90.00
#
_symmetry.space_group_name_H-M   'P 1'
#
loop_
_entity.id
_entity.type
_entity.pdbx_description
1 polymer ?
#
loop_
_entity_poly.entity_id
_entity_poly.type
_entity_poly.pdbx_seq_one_letter_code
_entity_poly.pdbx_strand_id
1 'polypeptide(L)'
;MFARRAASFATSLRRLPAAAVSPVSPSFGQVAAALASRRAVFPREASPRASSISTPKSENIVWSDSLLSTEERLAMTGCKGATLWLTGLSGSGKSTVSSVLEKKLIERGVLAYRLDGDNVRMGLNKDMGFSKADRVENIRRIAEVSKLFTDCGIVTLTSFISPYREDRDRAREIFEKDGLLFMEVHVDVPLDVAESRDPKGLYKKARSGALKNFTGIDDPYEAPLKPELVLKTHDFSVDECADQALEALRKCGVSIPENPV
;
A
#
# COMPACT_ATOMS: atom_id res chain seq x y z
N MET A 1 -24.55 19.75 80.71
CA MET A 1 -25.76 20.61 80.57
C MET A 1 -25.64 21.29 79.22
N PHE A 2 -26.42 21.11 78.16
CA PHE A 2 -27.76 20.60 77.82
C PHE A 2 -27.59 19.87 76.45
N ALA A 3 -28.00 18.63 76.21
CA ALA A 3 -29.36 18.06 76.11
C ALA A 3 -30.24 18.64 74.98
N ARG A 4 -30.43 17.86 73.90
CA ARG A 4 -31.66 17.61 73.08
C ARG A 4 -31.23 17.15 71.66
N ARG A 5 -31.77 16.12 71.01
CA ARG A 5 -32.89 15.19 71.25
C ARG A 5 -32.75 14.09 70.19
N ALA A 6 -33.06 12.84 70.55
CA ALA A 6 -33.18 11.70 69.65
C ALA A 6 -34.63 11.57 69.10
N ALA A 7 -34.76 11.14 67.84
CA ALA A 7 -35.91 10.46 67.21
C ALA A 7 -35.57 10.24 65.72
N SER A 8 -35.90 9.17 64.99
CA SER A 8 -36.50 7.87 65.26
C SER A 8 -36.22 7.01 64.01
N PHE A 9 -36.04 5.72 64.24
CA PHE A 9 -36.10 4.58 63.34
C PHE A 9 -37.04 4.70 62.12
N ALA A 10 -36.58 4.25 60.94
CA ALA A 10 -37.30 3.28 60.09
C ALA A 10 -36.41 2.75 58.94
N THR A 11 -36.39 1.43 58.85
CA THR A 11 -35.73 0.52 57.92
C THR A 11 -36.17 0.71 56.46
N SER A 12 -35.25 0.70 55.49
CA SER A 12 -35.55 0.23 54.13
C SER A 12 -34.27 -0.08 53.34
N LEU A 13 -34.07 -1.36 53.04
CA LEU A 13 -33.13 -1.85 52.03
C LEU A 13 -33.49 -1.23 50.67
N ARG A 14 -32.71 -0.25 50.20
CA ARG A 14 -32.76 0.17 48.79
C ARG A 14 -31.70 -0.59 47.99
N ARG A 15 -32.21 -1.52 47.18
CA ARG A 15 -31.53 -2.06 46.00
C ARG A 15 -31.04 -0.89 45.14
N LEU A 16 -29.74 -0.86 44.82
CA LEU A 16 -29.24 -0.05 43.72
C LEU A 16 -29.46 -0.80 42.40
N PRO A 17 -29.84 -0.10 41.32
CA PRO A 17 -30.26 -0.70 40.07
C PRO A 17 -29.08 -1.25 39.28
N ALA A 18 -29.31 -2.37 38.58
CA ALA A 18 -28.45 -2.88 37.53
C ALA A 18 -28.39 -1.84 36.39
N ALA A 19 -27.26 -1.15 36.27
CA ALA A 19 -26.93 -0.37 35.09
C ALA A 19 -26.18 -1.26 34.10
N ALA A 20 -26.71 -1.31 32.89
CA ALA A 20 -26.30 -2.15 31.78
C ALA A 20 -24.81 -1.97 31.43
N VAL A 21 -24.09 -3.09 31.39
CA VAL A 21 -22.79 -3.20 30.74
C VAL A 21 -23.05 -3.32 29.24
N SER A 22 -22.71 -2.28 28.47
CA SER A 22 -22.73 -2.33 27.00
C SER A 22 -21.58 -3.20 26.48
N PRO A 23 -21.77 -3.92 25.35
CA PRO A 23 -20.90 -5.04 25.00
C PRO A 23 -19.55 -4.60 24.43
N VAL A 24 -18.52 -5.07 25.13
CA VAL A 24 -17.19 -5.51 24.70
C VAL A 24 -17.00 -5.59 23.17
N SER A 25 -16.05 -4.79 22.67
CA SER A 25 -15.42 -4.94 21.35
C SER A 25 -14.83 -6.34 21.19
N PRO A 26 -15.03 -7.06 20.07
CA PRO A 26 -14.46 -8.40 19.95
C PRO A 26 -12.94 -8.32 19.85
N SER A 27 -12.27 -8.95 20.81
CA SER A 27 -10.84 -9.24 20.74
C SER A 27 -10.55 -10.06 19.48
N PHE A 28 -9.44 -9.76 18.80
CA PHE A 28 -8.89 -10.43 17.61
C PHE A 28 -8.78 -11.98 17.66
N GLY A 29 -9.08 -12.63 18.80
CA GLY A 29 -8.93 -14.06 19.01
C GLY A 29 -10.12 -14.96 18.61
N GLN A 30 -11.27 -14.43 18.15
CA GLN A 30 -12.47 -15.25 17.91
C GLN A 30 -12.82 -15.56 16.43
N VAL A 31 -12.04 -15.11 15.45
CA VAL A 31 -12.30 -15.38 14.01
C VAL A 31 -11.44 -16.54 13.45
N ALA A 32 -10.55 -17.13 14.25
CA ALA A 32 -9.57 -18.12 13.77
C ALA A 32 -9.96 -19.61 13.92
N ALA A 33 -11.25 -19.94 14.06
CA ALA A 33 -11.69 -21.31 14.36
C ALA A 33 -12.61 -21.97 13.31
N ALA A 34 -12.59 -21.52 12.06
CA ALA A 34 -13.26 -22.23 10.96
C ALA A 34 -12.43 -22.07 9.68
N LEU A 35 -11.50 -23.00 9.44
CA LEU A 35 -10.90 -23.41 8.15
C LEU A 35 -9.62 -24.27 8.33
N ALA A 36 -9.54 -25.05 9.41
CA ALA A 36 -8.41 -25.95 9.64
C ALA A 36 -8.86 -27.41 9.51
N SER A 37 -8.83 -27.96 8.30
CA SER A 37 -8.67 -29.42 8.07
C SER A 37 -8.78 -29.82 6.58
N ARG A 38 -7.81 -29.46 5.73
CA ARG A 38 -7.42 -30.26 4.55
C ARG A 38 -5.94 -30.07 4.24
N ARG A 39 -5.10 -31.02 4.67
CA ARG A 39 -3.71 -31.16 4.18
C ARG A 39 -3.77 -31.96 2.88
N ALA A 40 -3.42 -31.33 1.76
CA ALA A 40 -3.09 -32.05 0.53
C ALA A 40 -1.57 -32.07 0.37
N VAL A 41 -0.99 -33.27 0.43
CA VAL A 41 0.42 -33.53 0.09
C VAL A 41 0.44 -33.85 -1.41
N PHE A 42 1.19 -33.08 -2.20
CA PHE A 42 1.43 -33.38 -3.61
C PHE A 42 2.86 -33.90 -3.80
N PRO A 43 3.08 -34.99 -4.56
CA PRO A 43 4.42 -35.48 -4.88
C PRO A 43 5.12 -34.54 -5.88
N ARG A 44 6.45 -34.39 -5.74
CA ARG A 44 7.31 -33.74 -6.73
C ARG A 44 7.83 -34.78 -7.72
N GLU A 45 7.52 -34.61 -9.00
CA GLU A 45 8.30 -35.19 -10.10
C GLU A 45 9.10 -34.10 -10.81
N ALA A 46 10.24 -34.49 -11.37
CA ALA A 46 11.24 -33.59 -11.94
C ALA A 46 11.42 -33.77 -13.45
N SER A 47 11.74 -32.64 -14.11
CA SER A 47 12.46 -32.47 -15.40
C SER A 47 11.62 -32.62 -16.70
N PRO A 48 12.02 -32.07 -17.89
CA PRO A 48 13.26 -31.37 -18.26
C PRO A 48 13.08 -30.04 -19.06
N ARG A 49 14.23 -29.55 -19.55
CA ARG A 49 14.58 -28.21 -20.07
C ARG A 49 13.92 -27.74 -21.36
N ALA A 50 13.68 -26.42 -21.36
CA ALA A 50 13.81 -25.40 -22.41
C ALA A 50 13.38 -25.70 -23.87
N SER A 51 12.28 -25.07 -24.27
CA SER A 51 12.06 -24.56 -25.61
C SER A 51 11.19 -23.28 -25.53
N SER A 52 11.55 -22.30 -26.37
CA SER A 52 10.86 -21.03 -26.69
C SER A 52 9.59 -20.67 -25.88
N ILE A 53 9.71 -19.71 -24.96
CA ILE A 53 8.57 -19.17 -24.21
C ILE A 53 7.72 -18.30 -25.17
N SER A 54 6.74 -18.89 -25.83
CA SER A 54 5.49 -18.18 -26.08
C SER A 54 4.83 -17.97 -24.72
N THR A 55 4.45 -16.74 -24.37
CA THR A 55 3.78 -16.49 -23.08
C THR A 55 2.49 -17.31 -23.06
N PRO A 56 2.35 -18.34 -22.20
CA PRO A 56 1.13 -19.11 -22.14
C PRO A 56 0.01 -18.19 -21.61
N LYS A 57 -0.96 -17.89 -22.46
CA LYS A 57 -2.21 -17.24 -22.02
C LYS A 57 -3.03 -18.30 -21.32
N SER A 58 -3.49 -18.03 -20.11
CA SER A 58 -4.35 -18.96 -19.39
C SER A 58 -5.69 -19.10 -20.14
N GLU A 59 -5.90 -20.24 -20.76
CA GLU A 59 -7.17 -20.62 -21.38
C GLU A 59 -8.07 -21.30 -20.35
N ASN A 60 -9.38 -21.15 -20.47
CA ASN A 60 -10.39 -21.79 -19.59
C ASN A 60 -10.39 -21.33 -18.12
N ILE A 61 -10.13 -20.04 -17.85
CA ILE A 61 -10.37 -19.48 -16.51
C ILE A 61 -11.83 -19.07 -16.38
N VAL A 62 -12.50 -19.57 -15.34
CA VAL A 62 -13.79 -19.07 -14.86
C VAL A 62 -13.53 -18.31 -13.56
N TRP A 63 -14.02 -17.07 -13.47
CA TRP A 63 -13.97 -16.33 -12.21
C TRP A 63 -14.86 -17.04 -11.19
N SER A 64 -14.30 -17.36 -10.02
CA SER A 64 -15.08 -17.89 -8.90
C SER A 64 -15.39 -16.73 -7.97
N ASP A 65 -16.68 -16.44 -7.78
CA ASP A 65 -17.09 -15.41 -6.84
C ASP A 65 -16.63 -15.74 -5.42
N SER A 66 -16.29 -14.69 -4.67
CA SER A 66 -15.95 -14.83 -3.26
C SER A 66 -17.22 -15.13 -2.46
N LEU A 67 -17.10 -15.94 -1.41
CA LEU A 67 -18.17 -16.13 -0.43
C LEU A 67 -18.40 -14.89 0.45
N LEU A 68 -17.54 -13.87 0.34
CA LEU A 68 -17.61 -12.61 1.07
C LEU A 68 -17.81 -11.47 0.08
N SER A 69 -18.72 -10.56 0.42
CA SER A 69 -18.84 -9.27 -0.25
C SER A 69 -17.64 -8.37 0.03
N THR A 70 -17.45 -7.37 -0.83
CA THR A 70 -16.45 -6.31 -0.61
C THR A 70 -16.73 -5.57 0.70
N GLU A 71 -17.99 -5.29 1.01
CA GLU A 71 -18.40 -4.61 2.24
C GLU A 71 -18.01 -5.39 3.50
N GLU A 72 -18.24 -6.70 3.52
CA GLU A 72 -17.85 -7.57 4.64
C GLU A 72 -16.33 -7.60 4.83
N ARG A 73 -15.57 -7.62 3.73
CA ARG A 73 -14.10 -7.59 3.78
C ARG A 73 -13.59 -6.26 4.32
N LEU A 74 -14.10 -5.14 3.81
CA LEU A 74 -13.69 -3.81 4.24
C LEU A 74 -14.14 -3.48 5.67
N ALA A 75 -15.22 -4.10 6.17
CA ALA A 75 -15.62 -3.99 7.57
C ALA A 75 -14.57 -4.53 8.54
N MET A 76 -13.77 -5.53 8.13
CA MET A 76 -12.69 -6.09 8.95
C MET A 76 -11.48 -5.14 9.10
N THR A 77 -11.20 -4.31 8.10
CA THR A 77 -10.11 -3.33 8.15
C THR A 77 -10.58 -1.96 8.62
N GLY A 78 -11.89 -1.68 8.54
CA GLY A 78 -12.46 -0.36 8.79
C GLY A 78 -12.03 0.71 7.78
N CYS A 79 -11.36 0.30 6.69
CA CYS A 79 -10.73 1.19 5.74
C CYS A 79 -11.01 0.74 4.30
N LYS A 80 -11.41 1.69 3.45
CA LYS A 80 -11.35 1.49 1.99
C LYS A 80 -9.87 1.48 1.59
N GLY A 81 -9.43 0.40 0.94
CA GLY A 81 -8.05 0.31 0.46
C GLY A 81 -7.76 1.35 -0.61
N ALA A 82 -6.48 1.66 -0.80
CA ALA A 82 -6.04 2.60 -1.83
C ALA A 82 -4.65 2.21 -2.32
N THR A 83 -4.35 2.47 -3.60
CA THR A 83 -2.97 2.44 -4.09
C THR A 83 -2.46 3.86 -4.30
N LEU A 84 -1.38 4.22 -3.62
CA LEU A 84 -0.58 5.40 -3.94
C LEU A 84 0.58 4.94 -4.80
N TRP A 85 0.54 5.37 -6.04
CA TRP A 85 1.53 5.05 -7.05
C TRP A 85 2.58 6.14 -7.14
N LEU A 86 3.66 6.03 -6.36
CA LEU A 86 4.74 7.03 -6.41
C LEU A 86 5.61 6.78 -7.65
N THR A 87 5.65 7.77 -8.54
CA THR A 87 6.51 7.80 -9.73
C THR A 87 7.48 8.98 -9.67
N GLY A 88 8.66 8.84 -10.26
CA GLY A 88 9.70 9.88 -10.22
C GLY A 88 11.09 9.33 -10.49
N LEU A 89 12.05 10.23 -10.74
CA LEU A 89 13.46 9.89 -10.99
C LEU A 89 14.10 9.07 -9.85
N SER A 90 15.14 8.28 -10.15
CA SER A 90 15.99 7.71 -9.09
C SER A 90 16.49 8.84 -8.17
N GLY A 91 16.62 8.62 -6.86
CA GLY A 91 17.03 9.69 -5.94
C GLY A 91 15.98 10.78 -5.66
N SER A 92 14.77 10.72 -6.24
CA SER A 92 13.69 11.69 -5.97
C SER A 92 13.07 11.61 -4.57
N GLY A 93 13.34 10.55 -3.81
CA GLY A 93 12.83 10.39 -2.44
C GLY A 93 11.56 9.56 -2.30
N LYS A 94 11.09 8.88 -3.36
CA LYS A 94 9.90 7.98 -3.33
C LYS A 94 9.90 7.05 -2.11
N SER A 95 10.90 6.19 -1.98
CA SER A 95 10.99 5.21 -0.89
C SER A 95 11.10 5.86 0.49
N THR A 96 11.72 7.04 0.58
CA THR A 96 11.87 7.78 1.83
C THR A 96 10.53 8.33 2.30
N VAL A 97 9.79 9.01 1.42
CA VAL A 97 8.46 9.53 1.72
C VAL A 97 7.48 8.40 2.01
N SER A 98 7.46 7.34 1.20
CA SER A 98 6.55 6.22 1.42
C SER A 98 6.84 5.46 2.72
N SER A 99 8.10 5.38 3.18
CA SER A 99 8.42 4.77 4.48
C SER A 99 7.89 5.60 5.65
N VAL A 100 8.01 6.92 5.60
CA VAL A 100 7.45 7.81 6.63
C VAL A 100 5.93 7.78 6.61
N LEU A 101 5.33 7.79 5.41
CA LEU A 101 3.88 7.68 5.26
C LEU A 101 3.34 6.33 5.77
N GLU A 102 4.01 5.22 5.45
CA GLU A 102 3.68 3.89 5.97
C GLU A 102 3.63 3.90 7.50
N LYS A 103 4.68 4.44 8.14
CA LYS A 103 4.73 4.60 9.60
C LYS A 103 3.54 5.43 10.12
N LYS A 104 3.27 6.61 9.52
CA LYS A 104 2.17 7.51 9.93
C LYS A 104 0.79 6.86 9.82
N LEU A 105 0.57 6.00 8.81
CA LEU A 105 -0.68 5.25 8.61
C LEU A 105 -0.84 4.14 9.66
N ILE A 106 0.22 3.34 9.88
CA ILE A 106 0.22 2.25 10.85
C ILE A 106 0.01 2.77 12.28
N GLU A 107 0.68 3.87 12.64
CA GLU A 107 0.49 4.54 13.93
C GLU A 107 -0.95 5.02 14.14
N ARG A 108 -1.74 5.20 13.08
CA ARG A 108 -3.16 5.60 13.12
C ARG A 108 -4.11 4.41 12.95
N GLY A 109 -3.63 3.18 13.06
CA GLY A 109 -4.42 1.97 12.92
C GLY A 109 -4.86 1.66 11.50
N VAL A 110 -4.27 2.30 10.48
CA VAL A 110 -4.55 2.03 9.07
C VAL A 110 -3.51 1.04 8.54
N LEU A 111 -3.98 -0.11 8.06
CA LEU A 111 -3.10 -1.09 7.43
C LEU A 111 -2.51 -0.50 6.14
N ALA A 112 -1.18 -0.44 6.09
CA ALA A 112 -0.43 0.01 4.94
C ALA A 112 0.70 -0.97 4.62
N TYR A 113 1.04 -1.08 3.34
CA TYR A 113 2.17 -1.90 2.91
C TYR A 113 2.89 -1.28 1.72
N ARG A 114 4.21 -1.20 1.82
CA ARG A 114 5.05 -0.63 0.78
C ARG A 114 5.61 -1.70 -0.18
N LEU A 115 5.38 -1.49 -1.47
CA LEU A 115 5.95 -2.28 -2.56
C LEU A 115 7.05 -1.46 -3.25
N ASP A 116 8.28 -1.95 -3.26
CA ASP A 116 9.42 -1.24 -3.83
C ASP A 116 10.35 -2.14 -4.65
N GLY A 117 11.40 -1.52 -5.20
CA GLY A 117 12.41 -2.23 -5.97
C GLY A 117 13.19 -3.27 -5.17
N ASP A 118 13.26 -3.16 -3.85
CA ASP A 118 14.03 -4.07 -3.02
C ASP A 118 13.18 -5.34 -2.74
N ASN A 119 11.96 -5.21 -2.21
CA ASN A 119 11.14 -6.38 -1.88
C ASN A 119 10.53 -7.09 -3.11
N VAL A 120 10.18 -6.36 -4.17
CA VAL A 120 9.57 -6.96 -5.36
C VAL A 120 10.64 -7.59 -6.27
N ARG A 121 11.77 -6.93 -6.53
CA ARG A 121 12.80 -7.46 -7.46
C ARG A 121 13.67 -8.56 -6.86
N MET A 122 13.73 -8.69 -5.53
CA MET A 122 14.40 -9.85 -4.91
C MET A 122 13.52 -11.11 -4.89
N GLY A 123 12.20 -10.96 -5.08
CA GLY A 123 11.22 -12.05 -5.00
C GLY A 123 10.44 -12.22 -6.30
N LEU A 124 9.24 -11.63 -6.34
CA LEU A 124 8.24 -11.79 -7.40
C LEU A 124 8.79 -11.47 -8.81
N ASN A 125 9.67 -10.48 -8.90
CA ASN A 125 10.18 -9.93 -10.16
C ASN A 125 11.68 -10.20 -10.37
N LYS A 126 12.23 -11.23 -9.69
CA LYS A 126 13.66 -11.57 -9.77
C LYS A 126 14.12 -12.07 -11.15
N ASP A 127 13.17 -12.50 -11.98
CA ASP A 127 13.37 -12.99 -13.34
C ASP A 127 13.52 -11.86 -14.36
N MET A 128 13.34 -10.59 -13.97
CA MET A 128 13.30 -9.45 -14.87
C MET A 128 14.52 -8.54 -14.75
N GLY A 129 15.07 -8.15 -15.90
CA GLY A 129 16.14 -7.19 -16.02
C GLY A 129 15.67 -5.73 -16.01
N PHE A 130 16.34 -4.92 -16.83
CA PHE A 130 16.08 -3.48 -16.99
C PHE A 130 15.80 -3.08 -18.44
N SER A 131 15.54 -4.06 -19.32
CA SER A 131 15.10 -3.78 -20.70
C SER A 131 13.73 -3.09 -20.69
N LYS A 132 13.34 -2.46 -21.81
CA LYS A 132 12.01 -1.84 -21.92
C LYS A 132 10.89 -2.86 -21.68
N ALA A 133 10.99 -4.06 -22.26
CA ALA A 133 10.00 -5.12 -22.07
C ALA A 133 9.91 -5.59 -20.61
N ASP A 134 11.06 -5.79 -19.95
CA ASP A 134 11.09 -6.16 -18.53
C ASP A 134 10.48 -5.09 -17.63
N ARG A 135 10.61 -3.81 -17.99
CA ARG A 135 9.99 -2.71 -17.23
C ARG A 135 8.48 -2.71 -17.36
N VAL A 136 7.97 -2.89 -18.58
CA VAL A 136 6.54 -2.99 -18.84
C VAL A 136 5.94 -4.12 -18.02
N GLU A 137 6.53 -5.31 -18.08
CA GLU A 137 6.04 -6.47 -17.31
C GLU A 137 6.21 -6.28 -15.80
N ASN A 138 7.32 -5.69 -15.36
CA ASN A 138 7.53 -5.36 -13.95
C ASN A 138 6.40 -4.46 -13.42
N ILE A 139 6.09 -3.37 -14.13
CA ILE A 139 5.01 -2.46 -13.74
C ILE A 139 3.64 -3.14 -13.77
N ARG A 140 3.36 -3.95 -14.80
CA ARG A 140 2.11 -4.72 -14.89
C ARG A 140 1.92 -5.66 -13.69
N ARG A 141 2.95 -6.45 -13.32
CA ARG A 141 2.88 -7.35 -12.15
C ARG A 141 2.67 -6.59 -10.84
N ILE A 142 3.35 -5.46 -10.67
CA ILE A 142 3.19 -4.61 -9.48
C ILE A 142 1.77 -4.04 -9.40
N ALA A 143 1.19 -3.61 -10.52
CA ALA A 143 -0.18 -3.10 -10.57
C ALA A 143 -1.18 -4.16 -10.12
N GLU A 144 -1.11 -5.38 -10.65
CA GLU A 144 -1.98 -6.49 -10.26
C GLU A 144 -1.84 -6.85 -8.77
N VAL A 145 -0.61 -6.89 -8.25
CA VAL A 145 -0.40 -7.14 -6.81
C VAL A 145 -0.97 -6.00 -5.96
N SER A 146 -0.72 -4.76 -6.35
CA SER A 146 -1.22 -3.58 -5.63
C SER A 146 -2.74 -3.52 -5.61
N LYS A 147 -3.38 -3.95 -6.71
CA LYS A 147 -4.83 -4.17 -6.79
C LYS A 147 -5.30 -5.17 -5.75
N LEU A 148 -4.65 -6.33 -5.61
CA LEU A 148 -5.04 -7.34 -4.62
C LEU A 148 -4.97 -6.80 -3.18
N PHE A 149 -3.94 -6.01 -2.84
CA PHE A 149 -3.86 -5.36 -1.53
C PHE A 149 -4.96 -4.30 -1.34
N THR A 150 -5.22 -3.50 -2.37
CA THR A 150 -6.26 -2.46 -2.35
C THR A 150 -7.65 -3.07 -2.15
N ASP A 151 -7.94 -4.16 -2.84
CA ASP A 151 -9.18 -4.95 -2.68
C ASP A 151 -9.32 -5.53 -1.26
N CYS A 152 -8.20 -5.83 -0.60
CA CYS A 152 -8.18 -6.26 0.80
C CYS A 152 -8.35 -5.12 1.82
N GLY A 153 -8.59 -3.88 1.39
CA GLY A 153 -8.74 -2.74 2.30
C GLY A 153 -7.42 -2.17 2.82
N ILE A 154 -6.29 -2.49 2.17
CA ILE A 154 -4.94 -2.06 2.58
C ILE A 154 -4.52 -0.84 1.75
N VAL A 155 -3.87 0.14 2.40
CA VAL A 155 -3.22 1.25 1.70
C VAL A 155 -1.86 0.80 1.15
N THR A 156 -1.79 0.57 -0.15
CA THR A 156 -0.58 0.12 -0.84
C THR A 156 0.25 1.31 -1.29
N LEU A 157 1.52 1.35 -0.93
CA LEU A 157 2.46 2.40 -1.32
C LEU A 157 3.46 1.84 -2.32
N THR A 158 3.31 2.13 -3.61
CA THR A 158 4.27 1.65 -4.63
C THR A 158 5.37 2.70 -4.84
N SER A 159 6.63 2.29 -4.85
CA SER A 159 7.79 3.19 -4.96
C SER A 159 8.72 2.80 -6.10
N PHE A 160 8.19 2.85 -7.33
CA PHE A 160 8.91 2.48 -8.54
C PHE A 160 9.14 3.69 -9.44
N ILE A 161 10.23 3.69 -10.22
CA ILE A 161 10.48 4.79 -11.17
C ILE A 161 9.29 4.93 -12.15
N SER A 162 8.78 3.79 -12.65
CA SER A 162 7.63 3.73 -13.59
C SER A 162 7.71 4.82 -14.67
N PRO A 163 8.77 4.83 -15.50
CA PRO A 163 9.15 6.00 -16.28
C PRO A 163 8.22 6.34 -17.44
N TYR A 164 7.52 5.36 -18.00
CA TYR A 164 6.67 5.54 -19.18
C TYR A 164 5.23 5.82 -18.76
N ARG A 165 4.60 6.86 -19.33
CA ARG A 165 3.21 7.20 -19.00
C ARG A 165 2.25 6.07 -19.34
N GLU A 166 2.43 5.46 -20.51
CA GLU A 166 1.59 4.36 -20.99
C GLU A 166 1.52 3.19 -19.99
N ASP A 167 2.62 2.88 -19.30
CA ASP A 167 2.63 1.83 -18.28
C ASP A 167 1.85 2.22 -17.02
N ARG A 168 1.89 3.50 -16.63
CA ARG A 168 1.15 4.03 -15.48
C ARG A 168 -0.34 4.17 -15.81
N ASP A 169 -0.68 4.55 -17.03
CA ASP A 169 -2.06 4.58 -17.52
C ASP A 169 -2.65 3.17 -17.54
N ARG A 170 -1.93 2.18 -18.07
CA ARG A 170 -2.33 0.76 -17.98
C ARG A 170 -2.48 0.28 -16.54
N ALA A 171 -1.56 0.69 -15.65
CA ALA A 171 -1.67 0.36 -14.24
C ALA A 171 -2.95 0.94 -13.64
N ARG A 172 -3.26 2.22 -13.91
CA ARG A 172 -4.48 2.89 -13.46
C ARG A 172 -5.76 2.20 -13.96
N GLU A 173 -5.81 1.83 -15.24
CA GLU A 173 -6.95 1.13 -15.84
C GLU A 173 -7.29 -0.20 -15.13
N ILE A 174 -6.31 -0.88 -14.54
CA ILE A 174 -6.53 -2.13 -13.78
C ILE A 174 -7.40 -1.86 -12.53
N PHE A 175 -7.23 -0.71 -11.88
CA PHE A 175 -8.00 -0.33 -10.70
C PHE A 175 -9.37 0.24 -11.07
N GLU A 176 -9.42 1.09 -12.11
CA GLU A 176 -10.66 1.74 -12.55
C GLU A 176 -11.72 0.72 -12.98
N LYS A 177 -11.31 -0.39 -13.62
CA LYS A 177 -12.20 -1.49 -14.01
C LYS A 177 -12.97 -2.10 -12.84
N ASP A 178 -12.37 -2.09 -11.65
CA ASP A 178 -12.95 -2.68 -10.44
C ASP A 178 -13.42 -1.60 -9.45
N GLY A 179 -13.41 -0.32 -9.85
CA GLY A 179 -13.80 0.80 -8.99
C GLY A 179 -12.87 1.00 -7.78
N LEU A 180 -11.62 0.54 -7.85
CA LEU A 180 -10.64 0.65 -6.78
C LEU A 180 -9.90 1.98 -6.84
N LEU A 181 -9.52 2.52 -5.68
CA LEU A 181 -8.86 3.81 -5.58
C LEU A 181 -7.38 3.71 -6.00
N PHE A 182 -7.03 4.44 -7.07
CA PHE A 182 -5.67 4.61 -7.55
C PHE A 182 -5.30 6.09 -7.56
N MET A 183 -4.17 6.43 -6.94
CA MET A 183 -3.65 7.78 -6.84
C MET A 183 -2.21 7.81 -7.38
N GLU A 184 -1.99 8.46 -8.52
CA GLU A 184 -0.66 8.71 -9.05
C GLU A 184 -0.03 9.90 -8.35
N VAL A 185 1.12 9.67 -7.73
CA VAL A 185 1.88 10.66 -6.98
C VAL A 185 3.19 10.94 -7.71
N HIS A 186 3.31 12.13 -8.29
CA HIS A 186 4.55 12.57 -8.93
C HIS A 186 5.52 13.09 -7.88
N VAL A 187 6.59 12.35 -7.62
CA VAL A 187 7.70 12.78 -6.76
C VAL A 187 8.68 13.56 -7.63
N ASP A 188 8.38 14.85 -7.76
CA ASP A 188 8.98 15.78 -8.71
C ASP A 188 10.25 16.42 -8.14
N VAL A 189 11.37 16.12 -8.77
CA VAL A 189 12.65 16.77 -8.49
C VAL A 189 13.37 17.04 -9.81
N PRO A 190 14.08 18.17 -9.90
CA PRO A 190 15.05 18.39 -10.97
C PRO A 190 16.09 17.26 -11.04
N LEU A 191 16.54 16.95 -12.25
CA LEU A 191 17.50 15.87 -12.50
C LEU A 191 18.83 16.10 -11.77
N ASP A 192 19.34 17.33 -11.76
CA ASP A 192 20.55 17.73 -11.06
C ASP A 192 20.45 17.52 -9.53
N VAL A 193 19.29 17.79 -8.94
CA VAL A 193 19.02 17.49 -7.53
C VAL A 193 19.04 15.97 -7.30
N ALA A 194 18.36 15.19 -8.14
CA ALA A 194 18.38 13.73 -8.05
C ALA A 194 19.81 13.15 -8.20
N GLU A 195 20.59 13.68 -9.14
CA GLU A 195 22.00 13.32 -9.36
C GLU A 195 22.90 13.68 -8.17
N SER A 196 22.67 14.83 -7.54
CA SER A 196 23.47 15.24 -6.37
C SER A 196 23.25 14.34 -5.15
N ARG A 197 22.05 13.74 -5.02
CA ARG A 197 21.70 12.87 -3.90
C ARG A 197 22.34 11.48 -4.00
N ASP A 198 22.40 10.93 -5.23
CA ASP A 198 22.88 9.59 -5.64
C ASP A 198 23.24 8.58 -4.53
N PRO A 199 22.29 8.17 -3.66
CA PRO A 199 22.60 7.41 -2.45
C PRO A 199 23.09 5.99 -2.75
N LYS A 200 22.76 5.47 -3.93
CA LYS A 200 23.15 4.12 -4.41
C LYS A 200 24.31 4.19 -5.43
N GLY A 201 24.85 5.37 -5.71
CA GLY A 201 25.94 5.56 -6.69
C GLY A 201 25.55 5.18 -8.13
N LEU A 202 24.26 5.21 -8.46
CA LEU A 202 23.71 4.76 -9.74
C LEU A 202 23.88 5.83 -10.83
N TYR A 203 23.71 7.11 -10.50
CA TYR A 203 23.93 8.20 -11.45
C TYR A 203 25.39 8.26 -11.87
N LYS A 204 26.33 8.14 -10.91
CA LYS A 204 27.76 8.07 -11.22
C LYS A 204 28.10 6.93 -12.19
N LYS A 205 27.51 5.74 -11.98
CA LYS A 205 27.69 4.57 -12.87
C LYS A 205 27.07 4.78 -14.25
N ALA A 206 25.91 5.43 -14.33
CA ALA A 206 25.26 5.75 -15.59
C ALA A 206 26.08 6.76 -16.40
N ARG A 207 26.53 7.85 -15.76
CA ARG A 207 27.38 8.88 -16.38
C ARG A 207 28.72 8.31 -16.88
N SER A 208 29.27 7.29 -16.21
CA SER A 208 30.49 6.61 -16.66
C SER A 208 30.25 5.53 -17.73
N GLY A 209 29.01 5.32 -18.18
CA GLY A 209 28.64 4.27 -19.14
C GLY A 209 28.65 2.84 -18.59
N ALA A 210 28.86 2.67 -17.28
CA ALA A 210 28.87 1.36 -16.62
C ALA A 210 27.45 0.81 -16.40
N LEU A 211 26.43 1.68 -16.42
CA LEU A 211 25.03 1.33 -16.33
C LEU A 211 24.29 1.93 -17.54
N LYS A 212 23.75 1.06 -18.40
CA LYS A 212 22.99 1.47 -19.60
C LYS A 212 21.50 1.52 -19.33
N ASN A 213 20.77 2.28 -20.14
CA ASN A 213 19.33 2.48 -20.07
C ASN A 213 18.87 3.05 -18.73
N PHE A 214 19.67 3.88 -18.08
CA PHE A 214 19.33 4.52 -16.83
C PHE A 214 18.38 5.71 -17.03
N THR A 215 17.24 5.67 -16.35
CA THR A 215 16.19 6.67 -16.47
C THR A 215 16.70 8.07 -16.07
N GLY A 216 16.45 9.06 -16.93
CA GLY A 216 16.89 10.44 -16.79
C GLY A 216 18.28 10.72 -17.38
N ILE A 217 19.02 9.69 -17.81
CA ILE A 217 20.35 9.83 -18.45
C ILE A 217 20.30 9.40 -19.91
N ASP A 218 20.15 8.10 -20.17
CA ASP A 218 20.11 7.50 -21.52
C ASP A 218 18.79 6.76 -21.81
N ASP A 219 17.83 6.81 -20.88
CA ASP A 219 16.44 6.38 -21.05
C ASP A 219 15.49 7.46 -20.48
N PRO A 220 14.34 7.77 -21.11
CA PRO A 220 13.51 8.91 -20.69
C PRO A 220 12.75 8.66 -19.38
N TYR A 221 12.46 9.75 -18.69
CA TYR A 221 11.39 9.81 -17.69
C TYR A 221 10.27 10.69 -18.23
N GLU A 222 9.08 10.12 -18.40
CA GLU A 222 7.90 10.84 -18.87
C GLU A 222 7.08 11.28 -17.65
N ALA A 223 7.27 12.53 -17.23
CA ALA A 223 6.55 13.09 -16.10
C ALA A 223 5.02 12.97 -16.27
N PRO A 224 4.27 12.64 -15.20
CA PRO A 224 2.81 12.61 -15.24
C PRO A 224 2.23 13.96 -15.67
N LEU A 225 1.21 13.94 -16.53
CA LEU A 225 0.54 15.17 -16.97
C LEU A 225 -0.54 15.63 -15.98
N LYS A 226 -1.22 14.67 -15.34
CA LYS A 226 -2.33 14.92 -14.41
C LYS A 226 -2.26 13.97 -13.20
N PRO A 227 -1.16 14.00 -12.43
CA PRO A 227 -1.11 13.22 -11.21
C PRO A 227 -2.12 13.77 -10.20
N GLU A 228 -2.68 12.92 -9.35
CA GLU A 228 -3.53 13.33 -8.24
C GLU A 228 -2.77 14.14 -7.18
N LEU A 229 -1.46 13.92 -7.05
CA LEU A 229 -0.60 14.64 -6.12
C LEU A 229 0.80 14.86 -6.71
N VAL A 230 1.38 16.04 -6.47
CA VAL A 230 2.79 16.34 -6.77
C VAL A 230 3.53 16.61 -5.47
N LEU A 231 4.64 15.91 -5.25
CA LEU A 231 5.51 16.06 -4.09
C LEU A 231 6.87 16.61 -4.52
N LYS A 232 7.15 17.86 -4.15
CA LYS A 232 8.44 18.51 -4.41
C LYS A 232 9.40 18.28 -3.26
N THR A 233 10.02 17.11 -3.20
CA THR A 233 10.91 16.71 -2.08
C THR A 233 12.22 17.50 -2.00
N HIS A 234 12.42 18.46 -2.89
CA HIS A 234 13.54 19.41 -2.86
C HIS A 234 13.16 20.74 -2.18
N ASP A 235 11.87 21.06 -2.12
CA ASP A 235 11.33 22.26 -1.47
C ASP A 235 10.77 21.95 -0.07
N PHE A 236 10.32 20.71 0.15
CA PHE A 236 9.69 20.27 1.40
C PHE A 236 10.47 19.13 2.05
N SER A 237 10.39 19.07 3.38
CA SER A 237 10.89 17.95 4.16
C SER A 237 10.12 16.66 3.87
N VAL A 238 10.73 15.52 4.23
CA VAL A 238 10.08 14.21 4.08
C VAL A 238 8.77 14.12 4.87
N ASP A 239 8.75 14.67 6.08
CA ASP A 239 7.56 14.67 6.93
C ASP A 239 6.42 15.49 6.33
N GLU A 240 6.72 16.69 5.81
CA GLU A 240 5.74 17.54 5.13
C GLU A 240 5.20 16.86 3.86
N CYS A 241 6.05 16.21 3.06
CA CYS A 241 5.58 15.44 1.90
C CYS A 241 4.70 14.26 2.31
N ALA A 242 5.02 13.58 3.42
CA ALA A 242 4.19 12.50 3.94
C ALA A 242 2.84 13.02 4.46
N ASP A 243 2.81 14.20 5.09
CA ASP A 243 1.57 14.83 5.54
C ASP A 243 0.68 15.26 4.36
N GLN A 244 1.28 15.78 3.28
CA GLN A 244 0.55 16.08 2.03
C GLN A 244 -0.09 14.81 1.45
N ALA A 245 0.63 13.69 1.41
CA ALA A 245 0.10 12.41 0.93
C ALA A 245 -1.00 11.84 1.84
N LEU A 246 -0.82 11.95 3.17
CA LEU A 246 -1.83 11.56 4.15
C LEU A 246 -3.14 12.35 3.95
N GLU A 247 -3.03 13.66 3.73
CA GLU A 247 -4.18 14.52 3.50
C GLU A 247 -4.85 14.26 2.15
N ALA A 248 -4.08 13.98 1.10
CA ALA A 248 -4.63 13.57 -0.19
C ALA A 248 -5.47 12.30 -0.07
N LEU A 249 -5.02 11.31 0.71
CA LEU A 249 -5.78 10.08 0.96
C LEU A 249 -7.11 10.33 1.66
N ARG A 250 -7.13 11.20 2.69
CA ARG A 250 -8.36 11.59 3.37
C ARG A 250 -9.37 12.21 2.41
N LYS A 251 -8.91 13.13 1.55
CA LYS A 251 -9.75 13.79 0.54
C LYS A 251 -10.34 12.82 -0.48
N CYS A 252 -9.65 11.72 -0.75
CA CYS A 252 -10.14 10.63 -1.61
C CYS A 252 -11.05 9.62 -0.88
N GLY A 253 -11.37 9.85 0.39
CA GLY A 253 -12.32 9.03 1.15
C GLY A 253 -11.70 7.84 1.88
N VAL A 254 -10.37 7.79 2.02
CA VAL A 254 -9.70 6.82 2.90
C VAL A 254 -9.92 7.24 4.36
N SER A 255 -10.45 6.34 5.18
CA SER A 255 -10.72 6.60 6.59
C SER A 255 -9.43 6.56 7.39
N ILE A 256 -8.86 7.73 7.70
CA ILE A 256 -7.60 7.86 8.43
C ILE A 256 -7.85 8.71 9.69
N PRO A 257 -7.75 8.12 10.89
CA PRO A 257 -7.88 8.87 12.15
C PRO A 257 -6.95 10.10 12.23
N GLU A 258 -7.37 11.15 12.93
CA GLU A 258 -6.52 12.32 13.14
C GLU A 258 -5.32 11.99 14.02
N ASN A 259 -5.60 11.32 15.14
CA ASN A 259 -4.64 10.99 16.18
C ASN A 259 -4.11 9.56 16.02
N PRO A 260 -2.81 9.32 16.32
CA PRO A 260 -2.27 7.98 16.49
C PRO A 260 -2.99 7.18 17.59
N VAL A 261 -2.91 5.85 17.49
CA VAL A 261 -3.44 4.85 18.44
C VAL A 261 -2.52 4.70 19.65
#